data_AF-A0A3P7FTX2-F1
#
_entry.id   AF-A0A3P7FTX2-F1
#
_cell.length_a   1.000
_cell.length_b   1.000
_cell.length_c   1.000
_cell.angle_alpha   90.00
_cell.angle_beta   90.00
_cell.angle_gamma   90.00
#
_symmetry.space_group_name_H-M   'P 1'
#
loop_
_entity.id
_entity.type
_entity.pdbx_description
1 polymer ?
#
loop_
_entity_poly.entity_id
_entity_poly.type
_entity_poly.pdbx_seq_one_letter_code
_entity_poly.pdbx_strand_id
1 'polypeptide(L)'
;MAQIYLHNIAVGRSRVALKIKCHCVSAFGSCRRRYCEAKVIPFEMIGDAIMESLLRSRRIRRSNALPTSRVTCLKPRNERSMRRKMVPLWFIDTRNWTMRNGKSRRRLKT
;
A
#
# COMPACT_ATOMS: atom_id res chain seq x y z
N MET A 1 -13.71 7.99 9.29
CA MET A 1 -12.21 8.00 9.22
C MET A 1 -11.62 6.59 9.24
N ALA A 2 -12.00 5.73 10.20
CA ALA A 2 -11.43 4.38 10.34
C ALA A 2 -11.40 3.55 9.04
N GLN A 3 -12.42 3.66 8.17
CA GLN A 3 -12.47 2.89 6.93
C GLN A 3 -11.34 3.21 5.94
N ILE A 4 -10.83 4.45 5.91
CA ILE A 4 -9.72 4.83 5.03
C ILE A 4 -8.41 4.23 5.53
N TYR A 5 -8.18 4.30 6.85
CA TYR A 5 -7.01 3.65 7.45
C TYR A 5 -7.04 2.14 7.23
N LEU A 6 -8.17 1.49 7.47
CA LEU A 6 -8.33 0.06 7.22
C LEU A 6 -8.14 -0.29 5.75
N HIS A 7 -8.62 0.55 4.82
CA HIS A 7 -8.35 0.40 3.39
C HIS A 7 -6.86 0.45 3.07
N ASN A 8 -6.19 1.52 3.49
CA ASN A 8 -4.79 1.74 3.16
C ASN A 8 -3.88 0.69 3.81
N ILE A 9 -4.20 0.23 5.03
CA ILE A 9 -3.52 -0.89 5.69
C ILE A 9 -3.69 -2.18 4.87
N ALA A 10 -4.92 -2.48 4.41
CA ALA A 10 -5.16 -3.65 3.56
C ALA A 10 -4.42 -3.57 2.23
N VAL A 11 -4.34 -2.38 1.61
CA VAL A 11 -3.53 -2.15 0.40
C VAL A 11 -2.05 -2.41 0.70
N GLY A 12 -1.51 -1.84 1.77
CA GLY A 12 -0.10 -2.06 2.18
C GLY A 12 0.21 -3.52 2.43
N ARG A 13 -0.62 -4.22 3.22
CA ARG A 13 -0.51 -5.68 3.46
C ARG A 13 -0.57 -6.50 2.18
N SER A 14 -1.37 -6.07 1.20
CA SER A 14 -1.46 -6.74 -0.10
C SER A 14 -0.21 -6.55 -0.98
N ARG A 15 0.66 -5.57 -0.69
CA ARG A 15 1.94 -5.39 -1.41
C ARG A 15 3.08 -6.20 -0.81
N VAL A 16 2.95 -6.64 0.44
CA VAL A 16 3.90 -7.54 1.09
C VAL A 16 3.68 -8.97 0.58
N ALA A 17 4.68 -9.53 -0.08
CA ALA A 17 4.67 -10.90 -0.58
C ALA A 17 5.87 -11.69 -0.07
N LEU A 18 5.70 -13.01 0.02
CA LEU A 18 6.78 -13.96 0.28
C LEU A 18 7.25 -14.54 -1.05
N LYS A 19 8.56 -14.59 -1.24
CA LYS A 19 9.23 -15.29 -2.33
C LYS A 19 9.99 -16.47 -1.73
N ILE A 20 9.79 -17.66 -2.29
CA ILE A 20 10.58 -18.83 -1.92
C ILE A 20 11.96 -18.66 -2.55
N LYS A 21 12.99 -18.63 -1.70
CA LYS A 21 14.39 -18.64 -2.14
C LYS A 21 14.98 -20.01 -1.80
N CYS A 22 15.55 -20.65 -2.81
CA CYS A 22 16.24 -21.93 -2.62
C CYS A 22 17.74 -21.76 -2.78
N HIS A 23 18.50 -22.46 -1.94
CA HIS A 23 19.94 -22.53 -1.91
C HIS A 23 20.36 -23.98 -2.15
N CYS A 24 21.25 -24.21 -3.13
CA CYS A 24 21.77 -25.55 -3.42
C CYS A 24 22.71 -25.98 -2.29
N VAL A 25 22.56 -27.22 -1.83
CA VAL A 25 23.39 -27.79 -0.76
C VAL A 25 24.28 -28.84 -1.38
N SER A 26 25.43 -28.41 -1.89
CA SER A 26 26.48 -29.30 -2.40
C SER A 26 27.81 -28.57 -2.41
N ALA A 27 28.86 -29.25 -1.98
CA ALA A 27 30.23 -28.76 -2.11
C ALA A 27 30.67 -28.62 -3.58
N PHE A 28 30.11 -29.44 -4.48
CA PHE A 28 30.50 -29.52 -5.89
C PHE A 28 29.57 -28.74 -6.83
N GLY A 29 28.76 -27.81 -6.30
CA GLY A 29 27.83 -27.01 -7.10
C GLY A 29 26.62 -27.77 -7.66
N SER A 30 26.44 -29.06 -7.34
CA SER A 30 25.24 -29.78 -7.71
C SER A 30 24.01 -29.23 -6.96
N CYS A 31 22.88 -29.04 -7.65
CA CYS A 31 21.64 -28.59 -7.00
C CYS A 31 20.62 -29.72 -6.79
N ARG A 32 21.09 -30.98 -6.76
CA ARG A 32 20.22 -32.15 -6.53
C ARG A 32 19.56 -32.12 -5.16
N ARG A 33 20.27 -31.59 -4.15
CA ARG A 33 19.72 -31.23 -2.84
C ARG A 33 19.68 -29.72 -2.73
N ARG A 34 18.55 -29.19 -2.28
CA ARG A 34 18.35 -27.75 -2.06
C ARG A 34 17.60 -27.52 -0.76
N TYR A 35 17.98 -26.46 -0.08
CA TYR A 35 17.27 -25.91 1.06
C TYR A 35 16.44 -24.72 0.57
N CYS A 36 15.16 -24.64 0.92
CA CYS A 36 14.29 -23.55 0.51
C CYS A 36 13.68 -22.87 1.73
N GLU A 37 13.64 -21.55 1.70
CA GLU A 37 13.07 -20.72 2.75
C GLU A 37 12.14 -19.66 2.15
N ALA A 38 11.11 -19.28 2.90
CA ALA A 38 10.24 -18.18 2.52
C ALA A 38 10.88 -16.87 3.00
N LYS A 39 11.25 -16.00 2.07
CA LYS A 39 11.77 -14.66 2.34
C LYS A 39 10.79 -13.60 1.89
N VAL A 40 10.64 -12.54 2.67
CA VAL A 40 9.87 -11.36 2.22
C VAL A 40 10.59 -10.79 0.99
N ILE A 41 9.83 -10.33 0.00
CA ILE A 41 10.40 -9.61 -1.14
C ILE A 41 11.21 -8.39 -0.67
N PRO A 42 12.23 -7.95 -1.43
CA PRO A 42 13.00 -6.75 -1.09
C PRO A 42 12.11 -5.54 -0.83
N PHE A 43 12.51 -4.68 0.11
CA PHE A 43 11.69 -3.55 0.55
C PHE A 43 11.45 -2.55 -0.58
N GLU A 44 12.39 -2.42 -1.51
CA GLU A 44 12.31 -1.59 -2.70
C GLU A 44 11.10 -1.99 -3.56
N MET A 45 10.90 -3.29 -3.79
CA MET A 45 9.75 -3.80 -4.54
C MET A 45 8.42 -3.53 -3.85
N ILE A 46 8.39 -3.57 -2.51
CA ILE A 46 7.21 -3.21 -1.73
C ILE A 46 6.94 -1.71 -1.89
N GLY A 47 7.98 -0.89 -1.79
CA GLY A 47 7.95 0.56 -1.99
C GLY A 47 7.40 0.94 -3.36
N ASP A 48 7.93 0.35 -4.44
CA ASP A 48 7.48 0.60 -5.81
C ASP A 48 5.99 0.25 -6.00
N ALA A 49 5.55 -0.89 -5.45
CA ALA A 49 4.14 -1.31 -5.53
C ALA A 49 3.20 -0.40 -4.71
N ILE A 50 3.69 0.16 -3.59
CA ILE A 50 2.96 1.17 -2.82
C ILE A 50 2.94 2.50 -3.58
N MET A 51 4.05 2.89 -4.21
CA MET A 51 4.17 4.11 -5.00
C MET A 51 3.19 4.08 -6.19
N GLU A 52 3.08 2.96 -6.90
CA GLU A 52 2.06 2.79 -7.95
C GLU A 52 0.64 2.98 -7.40
N SER A 53 0.38 2.46 -6.19
CA SER A 53 -0.90 2.62 -5.50
C SER A 53 -1.17 4.07 -5.07
N LEU A 54 -0.11 4.84 -4.77
CA LEU A 54 -0.15 6.25 -4.43
C LEU A 54 -0.37 7.15 -5.66
N LEU A 55 0.31 6.88 -6.78
CA LEU A 55 0.18 7.64 -8.03
C LEU A 55 -1.26 7.60 -8.58
N ARG A 56 -1.98 6.52 -8.28
CA ARG A 56 -3.39 6.35 -8.68
C ARG A 56 -4.36 6.61 -7.52
N SER A 57 -3.89 7.25 -6.45
CA SER A 57 -4.68 7.49 -5.25
C SER A 57 -5.97 8.25 -5.56
N ARG A 58 -7.01 7.96 -4.79
CA ARG A 58 -8.33 8.57 -4.95
C ARG A 58 -8.68 9.41 -3.75
N ARG A 59 -9.11 10.65 -4.02
CA ARG A 59 -9.71 11.50 -3.01
C ARG A 59 -11.09 10.97 -2.64
N ILE A 60 -11.31 10.71 -1.35
CA ILE A 60 -12.62 10.36 -0.80
C ILE A 60 -13.21 11.61 -0.13
N ARG A 61 -14.48 11.90 -0.38
CA ARG A 61 -15.20 12.98 0.33
C ARG A 61 -15.39 12.58 1.79
N ARG A 62 -15.29 13.53 2.72
CA ARG A 62 -15.57 13.28 4.15
C ARG A 62 -16.93 12.65 4.39
N SER A 63 -17.94 13.01 3.58
CA SER A 63 -19.29 12.43 3.60
C SER A 63 -19.31 10.91 3.38
N ASN A 64 -18.32 10.36 2.67
CA ASN A 64 -18.22 8.93 2.39
C ASN A 64 -17.40 8.19 3.46
N ALA A 65 -16.77 8.93 4.39
CA ALA A 65 -15.99 8.36 5.46
C ALA A 65 -16.92 8.01 6.64
N LEU A 66 -17.85 7.08 6.41
CA LEU A 66 -18.75 6.60 7.46
C LEU A 66 -17.93 6.20 8.70
N PRO A 67 -18.32 6.64 9.91
CA PRO A 67 -17.81 6.03 11.12
C PRO A 67 -18.18 4.56 11.05
N THR A 68 -17.20 3.66 11.11
CA THR A 68 -17.46 2.24 11.30
C THR A 68 -18.27 2.12 12.59
N SER A 69 -19.57 1.84 12.48
CA SER A 69 -20.33 1.45 13.66
C SER A 69 -19.63 0.24 14.25
N ARG A 70 -19.56 0.20 15.58
CA ARG A 70 -19.15 -0.99 16.30
C ARG A 70 -19.97 -2.17 15.73
N VAL A 71 -19.35 -3.33 15.51
CA VAL A 71 -20.03 -4.61 15.14
C VAL A 71 -20.19 -4.97 13.64
N THR A 72 -19.37 -4.44 12.72
CA THR A 72 -19.12 -5.19 11.46
C THR A 72 -17.65 -5.48 11.31
N CYS A 73 -17.26 -6.74 11.54
CA CYS A 73 -16.05 -7.27 10.92
C CYS A 73 -16.23 -7.07 9.42
N LEU A 74 -15.66 -6.00 8.86
CA LEU A 74 -15.58 -5.81 7.42
C LEU A 74 -14.98 -7.10 6.90
N LYS A 75 -15.78 -7.92 6.18
CA LYS A 75 -15.33 -9.18 5.55
C LYS A 75 -13.93 -8.92 5.03
N PRO A 76 -12.92 -9.71 5.42
CA PRO A 76 -11.51 -9.41 5.15
C PRO A 76 -11.43 -9.01 3.69
N ARG A 77 -11.28 -7.69 3.45
CA ARG A 77 -11.50 -7.10 2.13
C ARG A 77 -10.55 -7.82 1.22
N ASN A 78 -11.06 -8.68 0.36
CA ASN A 78 -10.37 -9.83 -0.22
C ASN A 78 -8.89 -9.50 -0.56
N GLU A 79 -7.99 -9.58 0.43
CA GLU A 79 -6.63 -9.05 0.30
C GLU A 79 -5.90 -9.86 -0.77
N ARG A 80 -6.31 -11.13 -0.92
CA ARG A 80 -5.93 -12.02 -2.01
C ARG A 80 -6.31 -11.47 -3.39
N SER A 81 -7.48 -10.86 -3.54
CA SER A 81 -7.85 -10.14 -4.76
C SER A 81 -6.99 -8.88 -4.95
N MET A 82 -6.73 -8.13 -3.88
CA MET A 82 -5.89 -6.92 -3.94
C MET A 82 -4.45 -7.22 -4.35
N ARG A 83 -3.89 -8.37 -3.95
CA ARG A 83 -2.56 -8.84 -4.37
C ARG A 83 -2.41 -8.99 -5.88
N ARG A 84 -3.51 -9.30 -6.59
CA ARG A 84 -3.51 -9.57 -8.04
C ARG A 84 -3.84 -8.35 -8.90
N LYS A 85 -4.21 -7.22 -8.29
CA LYS A 85 -4.60 -6.02 -9.03
C LYS A 85 -4.02 -4.76 -8.41
N MET A 86 -3.88 -3.74 -9.25
CA MET A 86 -3.60 -2.40 -8.77
C MET A 86 -4.81 -1.89 -7.97
N VAL A 87 -4.59 -1.42 -6.74
CA VAL A 87 -5.62 -0.91 -5.82
C VAL A 87 -5.16 0.46 -5.33
N PRO A 88 -5.93 1.52 -5.57
CA PRO A 88 -5.50 2.87 -5.22
C PRO A 88 -5.58 3.10 -3.72
N LEU A 89 -4.63 3.87 -3.20
CA LEU A 89 -4.73 4.42 -1.85
C LEU A 89 -5.84 5.47 -1.79
N TRP A 90 -6.48 5.59 -0.63
CA TRP A 90 -7.51 6.58 -0.39
C TRP A 90 -6.99 7.67 0.53
N PHE A 91 -7.33 8.92 0.23
CA PHE A 91 -7.02 10.05 1.09
C PHE A 91 -8.22 11.00 1.18
N ILE A 92 -8.30 11.74 2.29
CA ILE A 92 -9.19 12.89 2.40
C ILE A 92 -8.30 14.12 2.29
N ASP A 93 -8.50 14.92 1.24
CA ASP A 93 -7.96 16.27 1.23
C ASP A 93 -8.77 17.10 2.23
N THR A 94 -8.16 17.37 3.38
CA THR A 94 -8.71 18.17 4.48
C THR A 94 -8.62 19.67 4.21
N ARG A 95 -8.12 20.12 3.05
CA ARG A 95 -7.84 21.53 2.69
C ARG A 95 -7.00 22.32 3.71
N ASN A 96 -6.50 21.68 4.76
CA ASN A 96 -5.69 22.29 5.81
C ASN A 96 -4.18 22.06 5.59
N TRP A 97 -3.77 21.57 4.43
CA TRP A 97 -2.35 21.44 4.10
C TRP A 97 -1.86 22.75 3.47
N THR A 98 -1.36 23.66 4.30
CA THR A 98 -0.56 24.78 3.82
C THR A 98 0.82 24.26 3.45
N MET A 99 1.21 24.38 2.17
CA MET A 99 2.60 24.19 1.75
C MET A 99 3.47 25.09 2.61
N ARG A 100 4.26 24.51 3.53
CA ARG A 100 5.03 25.28 4.52
C ARG A 100 6.18 26.08 3.93
N ASN A 101 6.43 26.02 2.62
CA ASN A 101 7.40 26.83 1.90
C ASN A 101 6.96 27.00 0.44
N GLY A 102 6.47 28.18 0.07
CA GLY A 102 6.11 28.51 -1.31
C GLY A 102 5.51 29.90 -1.38
N LYS A 103 6.33 30.89 -1.73
CA LYS A 103 5.99 32.32 -1.82
C LYS A 103 4.57 32.55 -2.35
N SER A 104 3.75 33.25 -1.55
CA SER A 104 2.44 33.74 -1.95
C SER A 104 2.58 34.63 -3.18
N ARG A 105 2.28 34.10 -4.37
CA ARG A 105 2.01 34.92 -5.55
C ARG A 105 0.65 35.57 -5.34
N ARG A 106 0.62 36.70 -4.60
CA ARG A 106 -0.48 37.65 -4.68
C ARG A 106 -0.52 38.15 -6.13
N ARG A 107 -1.56 37.74 -6.87
CA ARG A 107 -2.01 38.45 -8.07
C ARG A 107 -2.38 39.87 -7.63
N LEU A 108 -1.63 40.87 -8.08
CA LEU A 108 -2.18 42.21 -8.23
C LEU A 108 -3.32 42.12 -9.25
N LYS A 109 -4.52 42.50 -8.84
CA LYS A 109 -5.54 43.02 -9.75
C LYS A 109 -5.35 44.53 -9.78
N THR A 110 -4.90 45.05 -10.92
CA THR A 110 -5.33 46.36 -11.43
C THR A 110 -6.83 46.35 -11.68
#